data_AF-A0A6G1YV17-F1
#
_entry.id   AF-A0A6G1YV17-F1
#
_cell.length_a   1.000
_cell.length_b   1.000
_cell.length_c   1.000
_cell.angle_alpha   90.00
_cell.angle_beta   90.00
_cell.angle_gamma   90.00
#
_symmetry.space_group_name_H-M   'P 1'
#
loop_
_entity.id
_entity.type
_entity.pdbx_description
1 polymer ?
#
loop_
_entity_poly.entity_id
_entity_poly.type
_entity_poly.pdbx_seq_one_letter_code
_entity_poly.pdbx_strand_id
1 'polypeptide(L)'
;MRWEEKALYESAKKRGIQVDNVNCKALFIDLNEKNSGYKNRIIVQRCVSYFKSLHSTAALEGLGACVVNPLQAAATCGNKLFAHMRLINAGVKTPKAISAFSEESAIAALEDFGYPAVIKPTIGSWGRLVALLRDKDAAKAVIEDRMHMFP
;
A
#
# COMPACT_ATOMS: atom_id res chain seq x y z
N MET A 1 -7.00 15.54 -12.05
CA MET A 1 -7.11 14.16 -12.56
C MET A 1 -5.88 13.86 -13.40
N ARG A 2 -5.14 12.76 -13.13
CA ARG A 2 -3.90 12.42 -13.88
C ARG A 2 -4.26 11.76 -15.20
N TRP A 3 -3.24 11.46 -16.01
CA TRP A 3 -3.42 10.85 -17.32
C TRP A 3 -4.12 9.49 -17.24
N GLU A 4 -3.76 8.63 -16.28
CA GLU A 4 -4.34 7.30 -16.12
C GLU A 4 -5.84 7.34 -15.84
N GLU A 5 -6.28 8.27 -14.98
CA GLU A 5 -7.71 8.45 -14.71
C GLU A 5 -8.46 9.01 -15.92
N LYS A 6 -7.85 9.93 -16.69
CA LYS A 6 -8.43 10.41 -17.96
C LYS A 6 -8.58 9.26 -18.96
N ALA A 7 -7.57 8.41 -19.10
CA ALA A 7 -7.60 7.28 -20.02
C ALA A 7 -8.71 6.27 -19.65
N LEU A 8 -8.90 5.99 -18.35
CA LEU A 8 -10.00 5.15 -17.86
C LEU A 8 -11.36 5.77 -18.19
N TYR A 9 -11.53 7.07 -17.92
CA TYR A 9 -12.76 7.79 -18.20
C TYR A 9 -13.11 7.76 -19.69
N GLU A 10 -12.16 8.06 -20.57
CA GLU A 10 -12.35 8.01 -22.02
C GLU A 10 -12.67 6.60 -22.52
N SER A 11 -12.01 5.57 -21.97
CA SER A 11 -12.30 4.18 -22.31
C SER A 11 -13.72 3.78 -21.91
N ALA A 12 -14.19 4.21 -20.73
CA ALA A 12 -15.55 3.95 -20.29
C ALA A 12 -16.58 4.66 -21.18
N LYS A 13 -16.32 5.93 -21.52
CA LYS A 13 -17.16 6.72 -22.44
C LYS A 13 -17.29 6.06 -23.81
N LYS A 14 -16.19 5.57 -24.39
CA LYS A 14 -16.20 4.83 -25.69
C LYS A 14 -17.04 3.55 -25.65
N ARG A 15 -17.25 2.98 -24.46
CA ARG A 15 -18.07 1.77 -24.24
C ARG A 15 -19.50 2.10 -23.82
N GLY A 16 -19.90 3.37 -23.80
CA GLY A 16 -21.23 3.79 -23.35
C GLY A 16 -21.48 3.60 -21.85
N ILE A 17 -20.42 3.46 -21.04
CA ILE A 17 -20.53 3.30 -19.60
C ILE A 17 -20.61 4.68 -18.95
N GLN A 18 -21.67 4.92 -18.18
CA GLN A 18 -21.77 6.12 -17.35
C GLN A 18 -20.80 6.02 -16.17
N VAL A 19 -19.95 7.04 -16.00
CA VAL A 19 -18.97 7.11 -14.91
C VAL A 19 -19.16 8.40 -14.13
N ASP A 20 -19.41 8.23 -12.83
CA ASP A 20 -19.46 9.33 -11.89
C ASP A 20 -18.10 9.47 -11.18
N ASN A 21 -17.60 10.70 -11.09
CA ASN A 21 -16.33 10.98 -10.41
C ASN A 21 -16.55 11.19 -8.91
N VAL A 22 -16.03 10.28 -8.09
CA VAL A 22 -16.03 10.42 -6.63
C VAL A 22 -14.68 11.02 -6.18
N ASN A 23 -14.68 12.30 -5.83
CA ASN A 23 -13.47 12.96 -5.33
C ASN A 23 -13.26 12.66 -3.83
N CYS A 24 -12.36 11.73 -3.53
CA CYS A 24 -12.04 11.34 -2.15
C CYS A 24 -11.60 12.50 -1.23
N LYS A 25 -11.16 13.65 -1.76
CA LYS A 25 -10.82 14.83 -0.93
C LYS A 25 -12.05 15.58 -0.38
N ALA A 26 -13.18 15.49 -1.06
CA ALA A 26 -14.44 16.11 -0.68
C ALA A 26 -15.48 15.08 -0.20
N LEU A 27 -15.09 13.81 -0.19
CA LEU A 27 -15.94 12.70 0.21
C LEU A 27 -16.02 12.63 1.73
N PHE A 28 -17.24 12.72 2.25
CA PHE A 28 -17.59 12.25 3.59
C PHE A 28 -18.55 11.06 3.43
N ILE A 29 -18.47 10.11 4.35
CA ILE A 29 -19.25 8.88 4.31
C ILE A 29 -19.86 8.69 5.69
N ASP A 30 -21.18 8.57 5.77
CA ASP A 30 -21.83 8.07 6.98
C ASP A 30 -21.72 6.54 7.00
N LEU A 31 -20.90 6.03 7.93
CA LEU A 31 -20.64 4.59 8.06
C LEU A 31 -21.88 3.83 8.58
N ASN A 32 -22.88 4.52 9.09
CA ASN A 32 -24.11 3.92 9.63
C ASN A 32 -25.30 4.01 8.65
N GLU A 33 -25.07 4.49 7.43
CA GLU A 33 -26.11 4.66 6.42
C GLU A 33 -26.64 3.29 5.95
N LYS A 34 -27.85 2.93 6.41
CA LYS A 34 -28.49 1.64 6.06
C LYS A 34 -28.80 1.50 4.57
N ASN A 35 -29.10 2.62 3.90
CA ASN A 35 -29.51 2.68 2.50
C ASN A 35 -28.50 3.48 1.67
N SER A 36 -27.23 3.08 1.72
CA SER A 36 -26.19 3.83 1.04
C SER A 36 -26.34 3.82 -0.49
N GLY A 37 -26.14 5.00 -1.10
CA GLY A 37 -26.10 5.16 -2.56
C GLY A 37 -24.96 4.39 -3.23
N TYR A 38 -23.99 3.90 -2.45
CA TYR A 38 -22.88 3.07 -2.92
C TYR A 38 -23.21 1.57 -3.01
N LYS A 39 -24.31 1.12 -2.41
CA LYS A 39 -24.70 -0.30 -2.42
C LYS A 39 -24.88 -0.79 -3.86
N ASN A 40 -24.28 -1.93 -4.19
CA ASN A 40 -24.27 -2.53 -5.53
C ASN A 40 -23.61 -1.68 -6.63
N ARG A 41 -22.83 -0.64 -6.27
CA ARG A 41 -22.01 0.12 -7.22
C ARG A 41 -20.66 -0.55 -7.43
N ILE A 42 -20.10 -0.41 -8.63
CA ILE A 42 -18.70 -0.75 -8.91
C ILE A 42 -17.87 0.52 -8.82
N ILE A 43 -16.82 0.50 -8.02
CA ILE A 43 -15.95 1.65 -7.79
C ILE A 43 -14.53 1.27 -8.18
N VAL A 44 -13.93 2.01 -9.13
CA VAL A 44 -12.51 1.87 -9.46
C VAL A 44 -11.70 2.81 -8.57
N GLN A 45 -10.96 2.24 -7.61
CA GLN A 45 -10.16 2.98 -6.65
C GLN A 45 -8.90 3.55 -7.33
N ARG A 46 -8.81 4.89 -7.39
CA ARG A 46 -7.74 5.62 -8.08
C ARG A 46 -7.03 6.66 -7.21
N CYS A 47 -7.24 6.66 -5.90
CA CYS A 47 -6.55 7.56 -4.99
C CYS A 47 -5.03 7.41 -5.08
N VAL A 48 -4.32 8.54 -5.14
CA VAL A 48 -2.84 8.57 -5.11
C VAL A 48 -2.31 8.22 -3.72
N SER A 49 -2.99 8.71 -2.68
CA SER A 49 -2.59 8.48 -1.29
C SER A 49 -2.98 7.06 -0.88
N TYR A 50 -2.00 6.30 -0.37
CA TYR A 50 -2.21 4.95 0.14
C TYR A 50 -3.28 4.93 1.23
N PHE A 51 -3.15 5.77 2.27
CA PHE A 51 -4.11 5.78 3.37
C PHE A 51 -5.50 6.22 2.94
N LYS A 52 -5.64 7.25 2.08
CA LYS A 52 -6.97 7.63 1.56
C LYS A 52 -7.59 6.50 0.75
N SER A 53 -6.79 5.85 -0.10
CA SER A 53 -7.22 4.69 -0.87
C SER A 53 -7.71 3.56 0.05
N LEU A 54 -6.91 3.18 1.04
CA LEU A 54 -7.21 2.06 1.93
C LEU A 54 -8.49 2.29 2.75
N HIS A 55 -8.58 3.45 3.41
CA HIS A 55 -9.70 3.75 4.31
C HIS A 55 -11.00 4.05 3.55
N SER A 56 -10.93 4.76 2.41
CA SER A 56 -12.13 4.95 1.58
C SER A 56 -12.62 3.63 0.99
N THR A 57 -11.72 2.72 0.62
CA THR A 57 -12.09 1.38 0.17
C THR A 57 -12.80 0.61 1.27
N ALA A 58 -12.26 0.60 2.50
CA ALA A 58 -12.91 -0.05 3.63
C ALA A 58 -14.33 0.48 3.89
N ALA A 59 -14.50 1.81 3.88
CA ALA A 59 -15.81 2.43 4.08
C ALA A 59 -16.80 2.08 2.96
N LEU A 60 -16.39 2.21 1.70
CA LEU A 60 -17.24 1.96 0.53
C LEU A 60 -17.62 0.49 0.40
N GLU A 61 -16.67 -0.44 0.62
CA GLU A 61 -16.97 -1.88 0.65
C GLU A 61 -17.90 -2.24 1.81
N GLY A 62 -17.69 -1.65 2.99
CA GLY A 62 -18.56 -1.83 4.16
C GLY A 62 -20.00 -1.41 3.91
N LEU A 63 -20.22 -0.43 3.01
CA LEU A 63 -21.54 0.02 2.56
C LEU A 63 -22.08 -0.75 1.35
N GLY A 64 -21.42 -1.83 0.94
CA GLY A 64 -21.88 -2.75 -0.09
C GLY A 64 -21.47 -2.39 -1.52
N ALA A 65 -20.47 -1.52 -1.70
CA ALA A 65 -19.85 -1.31 -3.01
C ALA A 65 -18.89 -2.46 -3.36
N CYS A 66 -18.78 -2.79 -4.65
CA CYS A 66 -17.70 -3.62 -5.18
C CYS A 66 -16.54 -2.72 -5.60
N VAL A 67 -15.46 -2.70 -4.81
CA VAL A 67 -14.31 -1.83 -5.07
C VAL A 67 -13.20 -2.60 -5.79
N VAL A 68 -12.63 -1.99 -6.83
CA VAL A 68 -11.50 -2.51 -7.59
C VAL A 68 -10.30 -1.59 -7.38
N ASN A 69 -9.22 -2.00 -6.71
CA ASN A 69 -9.02 -3.29 -6.03
C ASN A 69 -9.71 -3.34 -4.66
N PRO A 70 -10.09 -4.53 -4.17
CA PRO A 70 -10.77 -4.65 -2.89
C PRO A 70 -9.85 -4.38 -1.70
N LEU A 71 -10.40 -4.15 -0.50
CA LEU A 71 -9.63 -3.80 0.70
C LEU A 71 -8.53 -4.82 1.00
N GLN A 72 -8.85 -6.11 0.90
CA GLN A 72 -7.88 -7.17 1.16
C GLN A 72 -6.67 -7.09 0.21
N ALA A 73 -6.91 -6.80 -1.08
CA ALA A 73 -5.85 -6.64 -2.06
C ALA A 73 -5.06 -5.36 -1.78
N ALA A 74 -5.73 -4.25 -1.48
CA ALA A 74 -5.07 -2.99 -1.14
C ALA A 74 -4.18 -3.10 0.10
N ALA A 75 -4.66 -3.75 1.17
CA ALA A 75 -3.91 -3.99 2.41
C ALA A 75 -2.70 -4.91 2.18
N THR A 76 -2.89 -5.98 1.41
CA THR A 76 -1.81 -6.94 1.12
C THR A 76 -0.74 -6.32 0.23
N CYS A 77 -1.12 -5.73 -0.91
CA CYS A 77 -0.19 -5.17 -1.88
C CYS A 77 0.45 -3.86 -1.41
N GLY A 78 -0.22 -3.12 -0.52
CA GLY A 78 0.31 -1.89 0.08
C GLY A 78 1.39 -2.11 1.13
N ASN A 79 1.52 -3.33 1.65
CA ASN A 79 2.47 -3.69 2.69
C ASN A 79 3.43 -4.79 2.20
N LYS A 80 4.72 -4.44 2.08
CA LYS A 80 5.75 -5.34 1.55
C LYS A 80 5.93 -6.60 2.39
N LEU A 81 5.72 -6.53 3.71
CA LEU A 81 5.82 -7.72 4.59
C LEU A 81 4.65 -8.67 4.33
N PHE A 82 3.42 -8.14 4.25
CA PHE A 82 2.23 -8.96 3.97
C PHE A 82 2.29 -9.59 2.58
N ALA A 83 2.67 -8.80 1.58
CA ALA A 83 2.90 -9.31 0.22
C ALA A 83 3.98 -10.39 0.20
N HIS A 84 5.11 -10.19 0.88
CA HIS A 84 6.20 -11.15 0.93
C HIS A 84 5.76 -12.51 1.49
N MET A 85 5.06 -12.49 2.64
CA MET A 85 4.55 -13.73 3.25
C MET A 85 3.49 -14.40 2.37
N ARG A 86 2.63 -13.62 1.71
CA ARG A 86 1.63 -14.17 0.78
C ARG A 86 2.29 -14.87 -0.42
N LEU A 87 3.38 -14.30 -0.95
CA LEU A 87 4.13 -14.88 -2.07
C LEU A 87 4.84 -16.17 -1.66
N ILE A 88 5.53 -16.18 -0.52
CA ILE A 88 6.19 -17.38 0.02
C ILE A 88 5.18 -18.50 0.22
N ASN A 89 4.04 -18.22 0.86
CA ASN A 89 3.00 -19.22 1.13
C ASN A 89 2.36 -19.76 -0.17
N ALA A 90 2.44 -19.01 -1.27
CA ALA A 90 1.98 -19.44 -2.58
C ALA A 90 3.07 -20.16 -3.40
N GLY A 91 4.26 -20.41 -2.84
CA GLY A 91 5.38 -21.04 -3.54
C GLY A 91 6.08 -20.13 -4.56
N VAL A 92 5.81 -18.81 -4.53
CA VAL A 92 6.47 -17.85 -5.41
C VAL A 92 7.83 -17.48 -4.84
N LYS A 93 8.89 -17.60 -5.65
CA LYS A 93 10.24 -17.22 -5.25
C LYS A 93 10.33 -15.72 -4.94
N THR A 94 10.82 -15.40 -3.75
CA THR A 94 11.10 -14.03 -3.30
C THR A 94 12.59 -13.85 -2.98
N PRO A 95 13.13 -12.62 -2.98
CA PRO A 95 14.45 -12.36 -2.42
C PRO A 95 14.52 -12.84 -0.97
N LYS A 96 15.70 -13.26 -0.50
CA LYS A 96 15.91 -13.49 0.93
C LYS A 96 15.58 -12.21 1.69
N ALA A 97 14.85 -12.32 2.79
CA ALA A 97 14.45 -11.18 3.60
C ALA A 97 14.34 -11.59 5.07
N ILE A 98 14.58 -10.62 5.94
CA ILE A 98 14.39 -10.71 7.39
C ILE A 98 13.53 -9.52 7.82
N SER A 99 12.76 -9.68 8.89
CA SER A 99 12.04 -8.60 9.56
C SER A 99 12.56 -8.47 10.98
N ALA A 100 12.93 -7.26 11.37
CA ALA A 100 13.33 -6.91 12.72
C ALA A 100 12.36 -5.87 13.29
N PHE A 101 12.16 -5.91 14.61
CA PHE A 101 11.17 -5.09 15.32
C PHE A 101 11.80 -4.17 16.37
N SER A 102 13.13 -4.11 16.40
CA SER A 102 13.92 -3.18 17.18
C SER A 102 15.25 -2.91 16.47
N GLU A 103 15.97 -1.87 16.87
CA GLU A 103 17.32 -1.60 16.37
C GLU A 103 18.27 -2.76 16.67
N GLU A 104 18.25 -3.26 17.90
CA GLU A 104 19.14 -4.33 18.36
C GLU A 104 18.93 -5.60 17.54
N SER A 105 17.66 -5.98 17.33
CA SER A 105 17.32 -7.14 16.51
C SER A 105 17.66 -6.93 15.03
N ALA A 106 17.57 -5.70 14.52
CA ALA A 106 17.95 -5.38 13.14
C ALA A 106 19.46 -5.51 12.91
N ILE A 107 20.27 -4.97 13.83
CA ILE A 107 21.73 -5.06 13.76
C ILE A 107 22.17 -6.52 13.93
N ALA A 108 21.65 -7.24 14.92
CA ALA A 108 21.99 -8.64 15.13
C ALA A 108 21.65 -9.50 13.90
N ALA A 109 20.46 -9.32 13.32
CA ALA A 109 20.04 -10.08 12.15
C ALA A 109 20.87 -9.76 10.90
N LEU A 110 21.43 -8.54 10.78
CA LEU A 110 22.33 -8.18 9.68
C LEU A 110 23.71 -8.84 9.77
N GLU A 111 24.21 -9.17 10.97
CA GLU A 111 25.46 -9.92 11.13
C GLU A 111 25.35 -11.31 10.49
N ASP A 112 24.20 -11.98 10.64
CA ASP A 112 23.93 -13.29 10.04
C ASP A 112 23.49 -13.20 8.57
N PHE A 113 22.72 -12.17 8.21
CA PHE A 113 22.19 -11.99 6.85
C PHE A 113 23.29 -11.55 5.87
N GLY A 114 24.27 -10.78 6.35
CA GLY A 114 25.42 -10.30 5.60
C GLY A 114 25.16 -9.01 4.81
N TYR A 115 26.27 -8.39 4.40
CA TYR A 115 26.30 -7.19 3.56
C TYR A 115 26.82 -7.51 2.14
N PRO A 116 26.40 -6.77 1.10
CA PRO A 116 25.46 -5.66 1.14
C PRO A 116 24.01 -6.11 1.33
N ALA A 117 23.22 -5.31 2.05
CA ALA A 117 21.80 -5.55 2.30
C ALA A 117 20.92 -4.37 1.87
N VAL A 118 19.64 -4.60 1.63
CA VAL A 118 18.68 -3.53 1.32
C VAL A 118 17.67 -3.42 2.44
N ILE A 119 17.56 -2.22 3.02
CA ILE A 119 16.56 -1.91 4.04
C ILE A 119 15.46 -1.01 3.46
N LYS A 120 14.21 -1.31 3.80
CA LYS A 120 13.01 -0.64 3.24
C LYS A 120 11.87 -0.64 4.25
N PRO A 121 11.01 0.40 4.27
CA PRO A 121 9.81 0.37 5.10
C PRO A 121 8.78 -0.63 4.53
N THR A 122 7.92 -1.15 5.40
CA THR A 122 6.81 -2.05 5.04
C THR A 122 5.85 -1.35 4.08
N ILE A 123 5.49 -0.10 4.39
CA ILE A 123 4.63 0.75 3.57
C ILE A 123 5.49 1.83 2.91
N GLY A 124 5.26 2.08 1.62
CA GLY A 124 5.98 3.12 0.88
C GLY A 124 5.98 2.85 -0.62
N SER A 125 6.04 3.91 -1.40
CA SER A 125 6.03 3.89 -2.87
C SER A 125 7.11 4.84 -3.41
N TRP A 126 7.41 4.72 -4.71
CA TRP A 126 8.44 5.52 -5.41
C TRP A 126 9.84 5.44 -4.78
N GLY A 127 10.22 4.27 -4.25
CA GLY A 127 11.56 4.02 -3.71
C GLY A 127 11.91 4.83 -2.45
N ARG A 128 10.96 5.57 -1.86
CA ARG A 128 11.20 6.38 -0.67
C ARG A 128 11.65 5.50 0.49
N LEU A 129 12.71 5.93 1.16
CA LEU A 129 13.33 5.26 2.32
C LEU A 129 13.85 3.85 2.02
N VAL A 130 14.12 3.53 0.74
CA VAL A 130 14.89 2.35 0.36
C VAL A 130 16.37 2.72 0.37
N ALA A 131 17.19 1.98 1.11
CA ALA A 131 18.61 2.24 1.24
C ALA A 131 19.44 0.97 1.07
N LEU A 132 20.64 1.13 0.50
CA LEU A 132 21.66 0.10 0.41
C LEU A 132 22.58 0.21 1.65
N LEU A 133 22.63 -0.86 2.43
CA LEU A 133 23.54 -1.01 3.56
C LEU A 133 24.78 -1.74 3.06
N ARG A 134 25.91 -1.04 2.97
CA ARG A 134 27.17 -1.61 2.48
C ARG A 134 27.98 -2.30 3.58
N ASP A 135 27.79 -1.85 4.81
CA ASP A 135 28.50 -2.30 6.01
C ASP A 135 27.68 -1.95 7.26
N LYS A 136 28.23 -2.30 8.41
CA LYS A 136 27.62 -2.08 9.73
C LYS A 136 27.43 -0.61 10.10
N ASP A 137 28.37 0.26 9.70
CA ASP A 137 28.29 1.67 10.04
C ASP A 137 27.19 2.36 9.24
N ALA A 138 27.08 2.04 7.94
CA ALA A 138 25.96 2.47 7.11
C ALA A 138 24.61 1.94 7.64
N ALA A 139 24.58 0.69 8.12
CA ALA A 139 23.38 0.12 8.73
C ALA A 139 22.92 0.89 9.96
N LYS A 140 23.81 1.14 10.91
CA LYS A 140 23.52 1.90 12.14
C LYS A 140 22.99 3.29 11.82
N ALA A 141 23.70 4.04 10.99
CA ALA A 141 23.30 5.40 10.63
C ALA A 141 21.89 5.45 10.00
N VAL A 142 21.58 4.51 9.09
CA VAL A 142 20.26 4.45 8.44
C VAL A 142 19.17 3.96 9.39
N ILE A 143 19.47 3.08 10.34
CA ILE A 143 18.49 2.59 11.32
C ILE A 143 18.17 3.66 12.35
N GLU A 144 19.18 4.35 12.88
CA GLU A 144 19.04 5.47 13.82
C GLU A 144 18.19 6.60 13.21
N ASP A 145 18.49 7.01 11.96
CA ASP A 145 17.70 8.00 11.22
C ASP A 145 16.21 7.63 11.14
N ARG A 146 15.90 6.34 10.92
CA ARG A 146 14.51 5.86 10.86
C ARG A 146 13.79 5.87 12.19
N MET A 147 14.51 5.70 13.31
CA MET A 147 13.91 5.77 14.65
C MET A 147 13.48 7.20 14.99
N HIS A 148 14.13 8.20 14.41
CA HIS A 148 13.78 9.60 14.58
C HIS A 148 12.73 10.10 13.57
N MET A 149 12.35 9.28 12.59
CA MET A 149 11.19 9.57 11.75
C MET A 149 9.91 9.32 12.54
N PHE A 150 9.09 10.37 12.70
CA PHE A 150 7.74 10.23 13.26
C PHE A 150 6.94 9.16 12.49
N PRO A 151 6.06 8.41 13.18
CA PRO A 151 5.21 7.42 12.53
C PRO A 151 4.32 8.01 11.42
#